data_AF-A0A1H0JXM6-F1
#
_entry.id   AF-A0A1H0JXM6-F1
#
_cell.length_a   1.000
_cell.length_b   1.000
_cell.length_c   1.000
_cell.angle_alpha   90.00
_cell.angle_beta   90.00
_cell.angle_gamma   90.00
#
_symmetry.space_group_name_H-M   'P 1'
#
loop_
_entity.id
_entity.type
_entity.pdbx_description
1 polymer ?
#
loop_
_entity_poly.entity_id
_entity_poly.type
_entity_poly.pdbx_seq_one_letter_code
_entity_poly.pdbx_strand_id
1 'polypeptide(L)'
;MRANLTREDFEEWLFAMSEKLEEFTNFFEQETSKKLSYSPQSIDDVEEWLLVKFSSTEEILKAEHQYTLDLVSRYIGETFRENLRGKWDIDLEHEKDIYYHLPVVVADKGSRPIAPYPLITASVNKRGGSYIGAVLNHALRGGN
;
A
#
# COMPACT_ATOMS: atom_id res chain seq x y z
N MET A 1 0.05 -19.63 -12.84
CA MET A 1 0.75 -19.39 -11.56
C MET A 1 2.23 -19.24 -11.88
N ARG A 2 2.82 -18.05 -11.74
CA ARG A 2 4.29 -17.95 -11.68
C ARG A 2 4.71 -18.68 -10.40
N ALA A 3 5.57 -19.69 -10.53
CA ALA A 3 5.76 -20.73 -9.51
C ALA A 3 6.75 -20.35 -8.41
N ASN A 4 7.42 -19.20 -8.45
CA ASN A 4 8.21 -18.64 -7.35
C ASN A 4 8.34 -17.14 -7.61
N LEU A 5 8.08 -16.31 -6.60
CA LEU A 5 8.35 -14.88 -6.67
C LEU A 5 9.87 -14.67 -6.56
N THR A 6 10.45 -13.92 -7.49
CA THR A 6 11.89 -13.67 -7.54
C THR A 6 12.21 -12.20 -7.30
N ARG A 7 13.49 -11.89 -7.08
CA ARG A 7 13.94 -10.50 -7.01
C ARG A 7 13.69 -9.76 -8.32
N GLU A 8 13.83 -10.43 -9.45
CA GLU A 8 13.56 -9.86 -10.77
C GLU A 8 12.08 -9.48 -10.92
N ASP A 9 11.13 -10.31 -10.47
CA ASP A 9 9.70 -9.97 -10.46
C ASP A 9 9.43 -8.69 -9.65
N PHE A 10 10.12 -8.53 -8.51
CA PHE A 10 10.00 -7.33 -7.68
C PHE A 10 10.61 -6.09 -8.34
N GLU A 11 11.76 -6.22 -9.00
CA GLU A 11 12.36 -5.13 -9.77
C GLU A 11 11.50 -4.74 -10.98
N GLU A 12 10.89 -5.70 -11.68
CA GLU A 12 9.90 -5.45 -12.74
C GLU A 12 8.70 -4.68 -12.18
N TRP A 13 8.22 -5.09 -11.00
CA TRP A 13 7.13 -4.42 -10.30
C TRP A 13 7.52 -2.97 -9.93
N LEU A 14 8.73 -2.72 -9.44
CA LEU A 14 9.25 -1.38 -9.14
C LEU A 14 9.46 -0.54 -10.40
N PHE A 15 9.94 -1.14 -11.49
CA PHE A 15 10.13 -0.47 -12.76
C PHE A 15 8.81 0.08 -13.33
N ALA A 16 7.72 -0.66 -13.15
CA ALA A 16 6.38 -0.23 -13.54
C ALA A 16 5.73 0.79 -12.59
N MET A 17 6.40 1.20 -11.50
CA MET A 17 5.78 1.99 -10.43
C MET A 17 5.18 3.31 -10.93
N SER A 18 5.92 4.11 -11.70
CA SER A 18 5.44 5.42 -12.15
C SER A 18 4.19 5.33 -13.01
N GLU A 19 4.16 4.37 -13.95
CA GLU A 19 3.00 4.12 -14.81
C GLU A 19 1.78 3.69 -13.98
N LYS A 20 1.99 2.78 -13.03
CA LYS A 20 0.90 2.23 -12.22
C LYS A 20 0.35 3.25 -11.21
N LEU A 21 1.20 4.11 -10.66
CA LEU A 21 0.73 5.22 -9.82
C LEU A 21 -0.08 6.23 -10.63
N GLU A 22 0.39 6.60 -11.82
CA GLU A 22 -0.35 7.50 -12.71
C GLU A 22 -1.72 6.91 -13.06
N GLU A 23 -1.75 5.63 -13.43
CA GLU A 23 -2.99 4.90 -13.70
C GLU A 23 -3.96 4.95 -12.53
N PHE A 24 -3.49 4.65 -11.31
CA PHE A 24 -4.32 4.71 -10.11
C PHE A 24 -4.83 6.13 -9.82
N THR A 25 -3.96 7.14 -9.86
CA THR A 25 -4.37 8.52 -9.54
C THR A 25 -5.39 9.06 -10.53
N ASN A 26 -5.24 8.77 -11.82
CA ASN A 26 -6.22 9.14 -12.85
C ASN A 26 -7.56 8.44 -12.64
N PHE A 27 -7.54 7.13 -12.39
CA PHE A 27 -8.73 6.36 -12.09
C PHE A 27 -9.46 6.87 -10.84
N PHE A 28 -8.71 7.14 -9.76
CA PHE A 28 -9.25 7.64 -8.52
C PHE A 28 -9.87 9.03 -8.67
N GLU A 29 -9.22 9.94 -9.40
CA GLU A 29 -9.76 11.28 -9.67
C GLU A 29 -11.06 11.19 -10.49
N GLN A 30 -11.13 10.30 -11.50
CA GLN A 30 -12.36 10.08 -12.27
C GLN A 30 -13.50 9.53 -11.41
N GLU A 31 -13.21 8.63 -10.48
CA GLU A 31 -14.23 8.00 -9.64
C GLU A 31 -14.69 8.91 -8.48
N THR A 32 -13.81 9.75 -7.93
CA THR A 32 -14.07 10.50 -6.69
C THR A 32 -14.07 12.02 -6.85
N SER A 33 -13.62 12.55 -7.99
CA SER A 33 -13.31 13.98 -8.20
C SER A 33 -12.27 14.56 -7.24
N LYS A 34 -11.50 13.72 -6.52
CA LYS A 34 -10.44 14.14 -5.61
C LYS A 34 -9.06 13.90 -6.24
N LYS A 35 -8.14 14.85 -6.05
CA LYS A 35 -6.75 14.75 -6.51
C LYS A 35 -5.85 14.24 -5.40
N LEU A 36 -5.10 13.19 -5.73
CA LEU A 36 -4.14 12.55 -4.85
C LEU A 36 -2.78 13.26 -4.91
N SER A 37 -2.14 13.44 -3.75
CA SER A 37 -0.93 14.26 -3.59
C SER A 37 0.17 13.62 -2.73
N TYR A 38 0.01 12.33 -2.39
CA TYR A 38 0.93 11.59 -1.50
C TYR A 38 1.05 12.24 -0.11
N SER A 39 0.01 12.98 0.30
CA SER A 39 -0.09 13.57 1.63
C SER A 39 -0.82 12.62 2.59
N PRO A 40 -0.72 12.83 3.92
CA PRO A 40 -1.56 12.12 4.87
C PRO A 40 -3.06 12.21 4.57
N GLN A 41 -3.52 13.36 4.06
CA GLN A 41 -4.93 13.52 3.66
C GLN A 41 -5.30 12.62 2.47
N SER A 42 -4.38 12.42 1.52
CA SER A 42 -4.61 11.51 0.40
C SER A 42 -4.75 10.05 0.83
N ILE A 43 -4.11 9.65 1.94
CA ILE A 43 -4.35 8.33 2.53
C ILE A 43 -5.76 8.22 3.08
N ASP A 44 -6.25 9.23 3.78
CA ASP A 44 -7.61 9.22 4.33
C ASP A 44 -8.66 9.18 3.20
N ASP A 45 -8.42 9.92 2.11
CA ASP A 45 -9.30 9.89 0.93
C ASP A 45 -9.34 8.51 0.26
N VAL A 46 -8.18 7.85 0.12
CA VAL A 46 -8.11 6.48 -0.42
C VAL A 46 -8.75 5.48 0.53
N GLU A 47 -8.57 5.63 1.84
CA GLU A 47 -9.18 4.76 2.84
C GLU A 47 -10.70 4.87 2.83
N GLU A 48 -11.25 6.08 2.80
CA GLU A 48 -12.70 6.32 2.68
C GLU A 48 -13.26 5.64 1.42
N TRP A 49 -12.60 5.84 0.28
CA TRP A 49 -12.99 5.21 -0.98
C TRP A 49 -12.94 3.67 -0.92
N LEU A 50 -11.92 3.08 -0.30
CA LEU A 50 -11.84 1.62 -0.09
C LEU A 50 -13.05 1.09 0.69
N LEU A 51 -13.48 1.81 1.73
CA LEU A 51 -14.60 1.39 2.58
C LEU A 51 -15.96 1.54 1.91
N VAL A 52 -16.09 2.44 0.95
CA VAL A 52 -17.28 2.59 0.10
C VAL A 52 -17.29 1.52 -0.99
N LYS A 53 -16.15 1.27 -1.62
CA LYS A 53 -16.02 0.34 -2.75
C LYS A 53 -16.08 -1.13 -2.33
N PHE A 54 -15.56 -1.46 -1.16
CA PHE A 54 -15.50 -2.83 -0.66
C PHE A 54 -16.24 -2.96 0.68
N SER A 55 -17.18 -3.91 0.72
CA SER A 55 -18.00 -4.24 1.87
C SER A 55 -17.25 -5.08 2.90
N SER A 56 -16.29 -5.91 2.49
CA SER A 56 -15.53 -6.78 3.40
C SER A 56 -14.12 -7.12 2.90
N THR A 57 -13.32 -7.70 3.80
CA THR A 57 -11.98 -8.21 3.47
C THR A 57 -12.05 -9.36 2.47
N GLU A 58 -13.05 -10.23 2.55
CA GLU A 58 -13.23 -11.31 1.56
C GLU A 58 -13.52 -10.76 0.17
N GLU A 59 -14.25 -9.64 0.08
CA GLU A 59 -14.53 -8.99 -1.19
C GLU A 59 -13.25 -8.47 -1.85
N ILE A 60 -12.48 -7.63 -1.17
CA ILE A 60 -11.26 -7.04 -1.75
C ILE A 60 -10.20 -8.09 -2.14
N LEU A 61 -10.24 -9.28 -1.53
CA LEU A 61 -9.34 -10.39 -1.83
C LEU A 61 -9.74 -11.23 -3.06
N LYS A 62 -10.90 -10.97 -3.66
CA LYS A 62 -11.33 -11.68 -4.88
C LYS A 62 -10.36 -11.45 -6.03
N ALA A 63 -10.22 -12.45 -6.89
CA ALA A 63 -9.33 -12.41 -8.06
C ALA A 63 -9.57 -11.20 -8.97
N GLU A 64 -10.84 -10.79 -9.13
CA GLU A 64 -11.25 -9.63 -9.94
C GLU A 64 -10.75 -8.27 -9.39
N HIS A 65 -10.35 -8.21 -8.12
CA HIS A 65 -9.87 -6.99 -7.47
C HIS A 65 -8.36 -6.99 -7.22
N GLN A 66 -7.63 -8.07 -7.53
CA GLN A 66 -6.19 -8.15 -7.31
C GLN A 66 -5.42 -7.03 -7.98
N TYR A 67 -5.82 -6.64 -9.20
CA TYR A 67 -5.19 -5.55 -9.91
C TYR A 67 -5.40 -4.21 -9.20
N THR A 68 -6.64 -3.88 -8.82
CA THR A 68 -6.96 -2.68 -8.04
C THR A 68 -6.23 -2.68 -6.71
N LEU A 69 -6.15 -3.82 -6.04
CA LEU A 69 -5.45 -3.97 -4.76
C LEU A 69 -3.94 -3.74 -4.91
N ASP A 70 -3.33 -4.18 -6.01
CA ASP A 70 -1.92 -3.87 -6.33
C ASP A 70 -1.72 -2.35 -6.52
N LEU A 71 -2.55 -1.71 -7.33
CA LEU A 71 -2.51 -0.26 -7.57
C LEU A 71 -2.63 0.55 -6.28
N VAL A 72 -3.57 0.18 -5.41
CA VAL A 72 -3.76 0.84 -4.11
C VAL A 72 -2.57 0.58 -3.18
N SER A 73 -2.04 -0.65 -3.17
CA SER A 73 -0.87 -1.02 -2.36
C SER A 73 0.36 -0.20 -2.75
N ARG A 74 0.57 -0.01 -4.06
CA ARG A 74 1.61 0.88 -4.60
C ARG A 74 1.43 2.31 -4.11
N TYR A 75 0.23 2.87 -4.28
CA TYR A 75 -0.04 4.25 -3.91
C TYR A 75 0.16 4.52 -2.42
N ILE A 76 -0.38 3.65 -1.57
CA ILE A 76 -0.21 3.75 -0.12
C ILE A 76 1.28 3.62 0.23
N GLY A 77 1.96 2.59 -0.25
CA GLY A 77 3.38 2.40 0.02
C GLY A 77 4.24 3.58 -0.44
N GLU A 78 4.01 4.12 -1.64
CA GLU A 78 4.72 5.30 -2.13
C GLU A 78 4.47 6.53 -1.26
N THR A 79 3.25 6.72 -0.78
CA THR A 79 2.94 7.78 0.19
C THR A 79 3.78 7.61 1.47
N PHE A 80 3.86 6.40 2.03
CA PHE A 80 4.75 6.13 3.17
C PHE A 80 6.23 6.34 2.83
N ARG A 81 6.69 5.88 1.67
CA ARG A 81 8.07 6.02 1.19
C ARG A 81 8.50 7.47 1.11
N GLU A 82 7.67 8.34 0.52
CA GLU A 82 7.96 9.76 0.39
C GLU A 82 7.99 10.48 1.74
N ASN A 83 6.99 10.23 2.58
CA ASN A 83 6.85 10.91 3.88
C ASN A 83 7.92 10.45 4.89
N LEU A 84 8.36 9.20 4.83
CA LEU A 84 9.34 8.62 5.76
C LEU A 84 10.75 8.51 5.17
N ARG A 85 10.96 9.01 3.94
CA ARG A 85 12.22 8.84 3.18
C ARG A 85 12.67 7.38 3.10
N GLY A 86 11.70 6.48 3.02
CA GLY A 86 11.91 5.04 3.00
C GLY A 86 12.37 4.51 1.64
N LYS A 87 12.55 3.20 1.58
CA LYS A 87 12.84 2.45 0.35
C LYS A 87 11.96 1.21 0.31
N TRP A 88 11.58 0.81 -0.89
CA TRP A 88 10.93 -0.48 -1.10
C TRP A 88 11.93 -1.62 -0.92
N ASP A 89 11.47 -2.70 -0.31
CA ASP A 89 12.18 -3.95 -0.21
C ASP A 89 11.20 -5.13 -0.24
N ILE A 90 11.72 -6.34 -0.38
CA ILE A 90 10.95 -7.57 -0.31
C ILE A 90 11.78 -8.68 0.32
N ASP A 91 11.18 -9.43 1.24
CA ASP A 91 11.81 -10.63 1.79
C ASP A 91 11.41 -11.85 0.96
N LEU A 92 12.41 -12.51 0.39
CA LEU A 92 12.30 -13.73 -0.41
C LEU A 92 13.04 -14.92 0.23
N GLU A 93 13.62 -14.73 1.41
CA GLU A 93 14.49 -15.73 2.06
C GLU A 93 13.91 -16.24 3.37
N HIS A 94 13.23 -15.40 4.15
CA HIS A 94 12.77 -15.77 5.49
C HIS A 94 11.27 -16.08 5.52
N GLU A 95 10.91 -17.34 5.26
CA GLU A 95 9.51 -17.83 5.28
C GLU A 95 8.76 -17.60 6.61
N LYS A 96 9.47 -17.34 7.71
CA LYS A 96 8.88 -17.05 9.03
C LYS A 96 8.55 -15.58 9.23
N ASP A 97 9.03 -14.69 8.36
CA ASP A 97 8.69 -13.28 8.42
C ASP A 97 7.21 -13.09 8.06
N ILE A 98 6.52 -12.24 8.80
CA ILE A 98 5.09 -11.96 8.60
C ILE A 98 4.80 -11.25 7.27
N TYR A 99 5.83 -10.66 6.66
CA TYR A 99 5.77 -9.96 5.38
C TYR A 99 6.53 -10.72 4.28
N TYR A 100 6.82 -12.01 4.49
CA TYR A 100 7.42 -12.86 3.46
C TYR A 100 6.63 -12.77 2.14
N HIS A 101 7.34 -12.55 1.03
CA HIS A 101 6.78 -12.31 -0.31
C HIS A 101 5.89 -11.06 -0.47
N LEU A 102 5.87 -10.14 0.50
CA LEU A 102 5.14 -8.89 0.40
C LEU A 102 6.11 -7.71 0.22
N PRO A 103 5.86 -6.81 -0.76
CA PRO A 103 6.55 -5.54 -0.84
C PRO A 103 6.34 -4.71 0.44
N VAL A 104 7.43 -4.22 1.01
CA VAL A 104 7.42 -3.37 2.20
C VAL A 104 8.21 -2.08 1.98
N VAL A 105 7.85 -1.05 2.72
CA VAL A 105 8.63 0.19 2.84
C VAL A 105 9.42 0.15 4.13
N VAL A 106 10.74 0.25 4.01
CA VAL A 106 11.68 0.31 5.12
C VAL A 106 12.21 1.74 5.25
N ALA A 107 11.95 2.37 6.40
CA ALA A 107 12.51 3.67 6.79
C ALA A 107 13.71 3.47 7.73
N ASP A 108 14.20 4.53 8.38
CA ASP A 108 15.38 4.54 9.27
C ASP A 108 15.56 3.27 10.12
N LYS A 109 16.83 2.90 10.38
CA LYS A 109 17.20 1.69 11.13
C LYS A 109 16.49 1.63 12.49
N GLY A 110 15.63 0.63 12.66
CA GLY A 110 14.85 0.41 13.90
C GLY A 110 13.34 0.65 13.73
N SER A 111 12.93 1.31 12.66
CA SER A 111 11.51 1.41 12.28
C SER A 111 11.02 0.06 11.76
N ARG A 112 9.80 -0.34 12.17
CA ARG A 112 9.17 -1.55 11.64
C ARG A 112 8.87 -1.36 10.14
N PRO A 113 9.13 -2.36 9.28
CA PRO A 113 8.70 -2.32 7.90
C PRO A 113 7.19 -2.08 7.78
N ILE A 114 6.80 -1.32 6.78
CA ILE A 114 5.41 -1.01 6.46
C ILE A 114 5.00 -1.85 5.27
N ALA A 115 4.07 -2.78 5.47
CA ALA A 115 3.49 -3.58 4.41
C ALA A 115 2.11 -3.00 4.02
N PRO A 116 1.95 -2.38 2.84
CA PRO A 116 0.67 -1.75 2.46
C PRO A 116 -0.49 -2.73 2.35
N TYR A 117 -0.25 -3.94 1.87
CA TYR A 117 -1.29 -4.94 1.66
C TYR A 117 -1.98 -5.38 2.97
N PRO A 118 -1.26 -5.76 4.05
CA PRO A 118 -1.86 -5.96 5.37
C PRO A 118 -2.56 -4.72 5.93
N LEU A 119 -2.08 -3.51 5.64
CA LEU A 119 -2.73 -2.27 6.10
C LEU A 119 -4.10 -2.06 5.45
N ILE A 120 -4.19 -2.30 4.14
CA ILE A 120 -5.44 -2.19 3.38
C ILE A 120 -6.47 -3.19 3.91
N THR A 121 -6.09 -4.46 4.02
CA THR A 121 -7.01 -5.51 4.51
C THR A 121 -7.45 -5.26 5.95
N ALA A 122 -6.55 -4.78 6.82
CA ALA A 122 -6.87 -4.38 8.18
C ALA A 122 -7.80 -3.16 8.25
N SER A 123 -7.61 -2.15 7.38
CA SER A 123 -8.49 -0.99 7.29
C SER A 123 -9.91 -1.40 6.91
N VAL A 124 -10.06 -2.21 5.85
CA VAL A 124 -11.37 -2.72 5.39
C VAL A 124 -12.05 -3.54 6.47
N ASN A 125 -11.31 -4.35 7.22
CA ASN A 125 -11.86 -5.12 8.33
C ASN A 125 -12.34 -4.21 9.49
N LYS A 126 -11.58 -3.18 9.83
CA LYS A 126 -11.90 -2.25 10.94
C LYS A 126 -13.02 -1.26 10.59
N ARG A 127 -13.16 -0.90 9.31
CA ARG A 127 -14.14 0.07 8.78
C ARG A 127 -14.12 1.44 9.48
N GLY A 128 -12.97 1.89 9.96
CA GLY A 128 -12.82 3.13 10.73
C GLY A 128 -12.57 4.40 9.91
N GLY A 129 -12.12 4.27 8.66
CA GLY A 129 -11.90 5.39 7.72
C GLY A 129 -10.71 6.29 8.02
N SER A 130 -9.84 5.91 8.96
CA SER A 130 -8.67 6.70 9.39
C SER A 130 -7.53 5.83 9.92
N TYR A 131 -7.59 4.51 9.71
CA TYR A 131 -6.63 3.57 10.26
C TYR A 131 -5.25 3.72 9.62
N ILE A 132 -5.19 3.78 8.28
CA ILE A 132 -3.94 3.88 7.53
C ILE A 132 -3.31 5.25 7.77
N GLY A 133 -4.13 6.32 7.77
CA GLY A 133 -3.69 7.67 8.12
C GLY A 133 -3.13 7.76 9.54
N ALA A 134 -3.76 7.09 10.51
CA ALA A 134 -3.23 7.01 11.87
C ALA A 134 -1.88 6.28 11.94
N VAL A 135 -1.68 5.22 11.16
CA VAL A 135 -0.39 4.50 11.08
C VAL A 135 0.70 5.40 10.50
N LEU A 136 0.42 6.15 9.43
CA LEU A 136 1.37 7.12 8.86
C LEU A 136 1.74 8.22 9.86
N ASN A 137 0.74 8.80 10.51
CA ASN A 137 0.96 9.84 11.52
C ASN A 137 1.78 9.34 12.71
N HIS A 138 1.55 8.09 13.15
CA HIS A 138 2.36 7.48 14.20
C HIS A 138 3.81 7.27 13.74
N ALA A 139 4.04 6.78 12.52
CA ALA A 139 5.38 6.58 11.97
C ALA A 139 6.15 7.90 11.86
N LEU A 140 5.50 8.97 11.40
CA LEU A 140 6.08 10.32 11.34
C LEU A 140 6.51 10.87 12.70
N ARG A 141 5.80 10.52 13.78
CA ARG A 141 6.13 10.95 15.14
C ARG A 141 7.24 10.13 15.80
N GLY A 142 7.42 8.89 15.36
CA GLY A 142 8.40 7.94 15.91
C GLY A 142 9.82 8.07 15.35
N GLY A 143 10.04 8.95 14.36
CA GLY A 143 11.35 9.21 13.75
C GLY A 143 12.24 10.23 14.49
N ASN A 144 12.16 10.29 15.83
CA ASN A 144 12.99 11.16 16.68
C ASN A 144 13.85 10.35 17.64
#